data_AF-A0A2V6FKW0-F1
#
_entry.id   AF-A0A2V6FKW0-F1
#
_cell.length_a   1.000
_cell.length_b   1.000
_cell.length_c   1.000
_cell.angle_alpha   90.00
_cell.angle_beta   90.00
_cell.angle_gamma   90.00
#
_symmetry.space_group_name_H-M   'P 1'
#
loop_
_entity.id
_entity.type
_entity.pdbx_description
1 polymer ?
#
loop_
_entity_poly.entity_id
_entity_poly.type
_entity_poly.pdbx_seq_one_letter_code
_entity_poly.pdbx_strand_id
1 'polypeptide(L)' 'MTEVEKLALDLPENQRAVLAAHLLRSLPPVLHDEDEGIAEALRRDAELDADASLAIPLKELDQRIERRRRS' A
#
# COMPACT_ATOMS: atom_id res chain seq x y z
N MET A 1 -22.44 2.36 -14.12
CA MET A 1 -21.90 3.51 -13.36
C MET A 1 -22.98 4.08 -12.48
N THR A 2 -22.68 4.31 -11.21
CA THR A 2 -23.57 4.94 -10.24
C THR A 2 -23.70 6.44 -10.52
N GLU A 3 -24.72 7.11 -9.97
CA GLU A 3 -24.84 8.58 -10.11
C GLU A 3 -23.66 9.31 -9.49
N VAL A 4 -23.10 8.79 -8.40
CA VAL A 4 -21.92 9.34 -7.73
C VAL A 4 -20.70 9.30 -8.65
N GLU A 5 -20.50 8.20 -9.38
CA GLU A 5 -19.39 8.07 -10.33
C GLU A 5 -19.51 9.05 -11.50
N LYS A 6 -20.73 9.30 -12.00
CA LYS A 6 -20.96 10.28 -13.06
C LYS A 6 -20.60 11.70 -12.61
N LEU A 7 -21.10 12.09 -11.43
CA LEU A 7 -20.82 13.40 -10.85
C LEU A 7 -19.33 13.58 -10.55
N ALA A 8 -18.63 12.53 -10.13
CA ALA A 8 -17.19 12.57 -9.93
C ALA A 8 -16.43 12.79 -11.25
N LEU A 9 -16.88 12.19 -12.35
CA LEU A 9 -16.23 12.34 -13.66
C LEU A 9 -16.44 13.72 -14.30
N ASP A 10 -17.51 14.43 -13.93
CA ASP A 10 -17.76 15.81 -14.37
C ASP A 10 -16.83 16.82 -13.67
N LEU A 11 -16.11 16.42 -12.62
CA LEU A 11 -15.17 17.28 -11.92
C LEU A 11 -13.83 17.42 -12.68
N PRO A 12 -13.19 18.59 -12.66
CA PRO A 12 -11.79 18.77 -13.04
C PRO A 12 -10.86 17.78 -12.31
N GLU A 13 -9.76 17.41 -12.96
CA GLU A 13 -8.83 16.38 -12.46
C GLU A 13 -8.31 16.63 -11.05
N ASN A 14 -7.95 17.88 -10.74
CA ASN A 14 -7.50 18.24 -9.39
C ASN A 14 -8.60 18.06 -8.34
N GLN A 15 -9.86 18.38 -8.67
CA GLN A 15 -11.00 18.19 -7.77
C GLN A 15 -11.36 16.71 -7.61
N ARG A 16 -11.24 15.93 -8.69
CA ARG A 16 -11.35 14.46 -8.63
C ARG A 16 -10.32 13.85 -7.68
N ALA A 17 -9.07 14.27 -7.76
CA ALA A 17 -8.01 13.77 -6.88
C ALA A 17 -8.29 14.08 -5.41
N VAL A 18 -8.75 15.30 -5.11
CA VAL A 18 -9.15 15.70 -3.74
C VAL A 18 -10.34 14.89 -3.26
N LEU A 19 -11.37 14.71 -4.08
CA LEU A 19 -12.54 13.90 -3.74
C LEU A 19 -12.14 12.44 -3.48
N ALA A 20 -11.30 11.85 -4.32
CA ALA A 20 -10.80 10.48 -4.13
C ALA A 20 -10.05 10.34 -2.79
N ALA A 21 -9.17 11.29 -2.45
CA ALA A 21 -8.45 11.27 -1.18
C ALA A 21 -9.38 11.39 0.04
N HIS A 22 -10.44 12.20 -0.05
CA HIS A 22 -11.46 12.30 0.99
C HIS A 22 -12.26 11.01 1.15
N LEU A 23 -12.71 10.42 0.03
CA LEU A 23 -13.46 9.17 0.05
C LEU A 23 -12.61 8.04 0.64
N LEU A 24 -11.36 7.89 0.21
CA LEU A 24 -10.42 6.91 0.77
C LEU A 24 -10.21 7.09 2.27
N ARG A 25 -10.14 8.33 2.76
CA ARG A 25 -9.99 8.62 4.20
C ARG A 25 -11.26 8.36 5.01
N SER A 26 -12.45 8.49 4.40
CA SER A 26 -13.73 8.28 5.08
C SER A 26 -14.09 6.80 5.26
N LEU A 27 -13.48 5.92 4.47
CA LEU A 27 -13.68 4.49 4.64
C LEU A 27 -13.05 4.06 5.97
N PRO A 28 -13.70 3.15 6.72
CA PRO A 28 -13.00 2.44 7.78
C PRO A 28 -11.72 1.85 7.22
N PRO A 29 -10.65 1.68 8.02
CA PRO A 29 -9.53 0.86 7.62
C PRO A 29 -10.03 -0.57 7.42
N VAL A 30 -10.50 -0.86 6.21
CA VAL A 30 -10.86 -2.19 5.78
C VAL A 30 -9.57 -2.77 5.23
N LEU A 31 -8.93 -3.62 6.03
CA LEU A 31 -7.95 -4.57 5.52
C LEU A 31 -8.76 -5.57 4.69
N HIS A 32 -9.04 -5.24 3.43
CA HIS A 32 -9.67 -6.18 2.51
C HIS A 32 -8.68 -7.33 2.27
N ASP A 33 -9.12 -8.56 2.52
CA ASP A 33 -8.36 -9.79 2.23
C ASP A 33 -8.16 -10.06 0.72
N GLU A 34 -8.57 -9.13 -0.16
CA GLU A 34 -8.39 -9.27 -1.62
C GLU A 34 -6.91 -9.33 -2.03
N ASP A 35 -6.00 -8.74 -1.24
CA ASP A 35 -4.55 -8.81 -1.47
C ASP A 35 -3.90 -10.02 -0.75
N GLU A 36 -4.70 -11.00 -0.33
CA GLU A 36 -4.26 -12.17 0.43
C GLU A 36 -3.46 -11.81 1.70
N GLY A 37 -3.61 -10.60 2.24
CA GLY A 37 -2.64 -9.93 3.13
C GLY A 37 -1.95 -10.83 4.17
N ILE A 38 -2.72 -11.48 5.06
CA ILE A 38 -2.15 -12.38 6.07
C ILE A 38 -1.59 -13.66 5.45
N ALA A 39 -2.28 -14.23 4.45
CA ALA A 39 -1.82 -15.43 3.77
C ALA A 39 -0.50 -15.19 3.00
N GLU A 40 -0.33 -14.02 2.38
CA GLU A 40 0.92 -13.59 1.76
C GLU A 40 2.01 -13.37 2.81
N ALA A 41 1.70 -12.73 3.94
CA ALA A 41 2.67 -12.56 5.02
C ALA A 41 3.20 -13.92 5.52
N LEU A 42 2.32 -14.91 5.70
CA LEU A 42 2.70 -16.26 6.11
C LEU A 42 3.52 -17.00 5.04
N ARG A 43 3.19 -16.82 3.75
CA ARG A 43 4.01 -17.38 2.65
C ARG A 43 5.41 -16.79 2.63
N ARG A 44 5.52 -15.46 2.73
CA ARG A 44 6.81 -14.76 2.76
C ARG A 44 7.66 -15.18 3.94
N ASP A 45 7.06 -15.38 5.10
CA ASP A 45 7.73 -15.88 6.30
C ASP A 45 8.32 -17.29 6.05
N ALA A 46 7.51 -18.22 5.53
CA ALA A 46 7.97 -19.56 5.20
C ALA A 46 9.06 -19.60 4.10
N GLU A 47 8.99 -18.71 3.10
CA GLU A 47 10.01 -18.58 2.08
C GLU A 47 11.34 -18.05 2.65
N LEU A 48 11.28 -17.13 3.62
CA LEU A 48 12.48 -16.61 4.30
C LEU A 48 13.12 -17.65 5.23
N ASP A 49 12.31 -18.47 5.90
CA ASP A 49 12.79 -19.61 6.70
C ASP A 49 13.47 -20.67 5.82
N ALA A 50 12.95 -20.89 4.61
CA ALA A 50 13.51 -21.85 3.66
C ALA A 50 14.80 -21.33 2.98
N ASP A 51 14.87 -20.03 2.68
CA ASP A 51 16.03 -19.41 2.04
C ASP A 51 16.34 -18.02 2.62
N ALA A 52 17.27 -18.00 3.59
CA ALA A 52 17.73 -16.77 4.22
C ALA A 52 18.46 -15.80 3.27
N SER A 53 18.87 -16.24 2.06
CA SER A 53 19.48 -15.36 1.07
C SER A 53 18.50 -14.39 0.42
N LEU A 54 17.19 -14.65 0.54
CA LEU A 54 16.12 -13.75 0.11
C LEU A 54 15.95 -12.55 1.06
N ALA A 55 16.54 -12.61 2.25
CA ALA A 55 16.50 -11.55 3.25
C ALA A 55 17.71 -10.61 3.15
N ILE A 56 17.56 -9.39 3.69
CA ILE A 56 18.71 -8.55 4.05
C ILE A 56 18.81 -8.44 5.57
N PRO A 57 20.02 -8.35 6.15
CA PRO A 57 20.17 -8.10 7.57
C PRO A 57 19.56 -6.76 7.97
N LEU A 58 18.98 -6.68 9.18
CA LEU A 58 18.37 -5.44 9.71
C LEU A 58 19.30 -4.23 9.61
N LYS A 59 20.58 -4.43 9.94
CA LYS A 59 21.62 -3.38 9.83
C LYS A 59 21.76 -2.83 8.41
N GLU A 60 21.59 -3.67 7.39
CA GLU A 60 21.65 -3.23 5.99
C GLU A 60 20.40 -2.45 5.59
N LEU A 61 19.22 -2.88 6.05
CA LEU A 61 17.96 -2.14 5.86
C LEU A 61 18.06 -0.73 6.45
N ASP A 62 18.54 -0.60 7.68
CA ASP A 62 18.71 0.69 8.36
C ASP A 62 19.61 1.64 7.56
N GLN A 63 20.74 1.13 7.05
CA GLN A 63 21.64 1.92 6.22
C GLN A 63 20.97 2.43 4.94
N ARG A 64 20.13 1.61 4.29
CA ARG A 64 19.40 1.98 3.08
C ARG A 64 18.37 3.07 3.37
N ILE A 65 17.63 2.97 4.47
CA ILE A 65 16.67 3.99 4.91
C ILE A 65 17.38 5.32 5.18
N GLU A 66 18.49 5.29 5.91
CA GLU A 66 19.26 6.48 6.23
C GLU A 66 19.89 7.15 5.00
N ARG A 67 20.28 6.38 3.97
CA ARG A 67 20.73 6.95 2.69
C ARG A 67 19.60 7.66 1.96
N ARG A 68 18.39 7.10 1.91
CA ARG A 68 17.22 7.71 1.25
C ARG A 68 16.78 9.02 1.93
N ARG A 69 16.96 9.15 3.24
CA ARG A 69 16.63 10.40 3.97
C ARG A 69 17.61 11.55 3.71
N ARG A 70 18.82 11.25 3.22
CA ARG A 70 19.88 12.22 2.93
C ARG A 70 19.93 12.64 1.45
N SER A 71 19.17 11.99 0.58
CA SER A 71 18.97 12.35 -0.83
C SER A 71 17.76 13.25 -1.00
#